data_AF-A0AAX3X7E4-F1
#
_entry.id   AF-A0AAX3X7E4-F1
#
_cell.length_a   1.000
_cell.length_b   1.000
_cell.length_c   1.000
_cell.angle_alpha   90.00
_cell.angle_beta   90.00
_cell.angle_gamma   90.00
#
_symmetry.space_group_name_H-M   'P 1'
#
loop_
_entity.id
_entity.type
_entity.pdbx_description
1 polymer ?
#
loop_
_entity_poly.entity_id
_entity_poly.type
_entity_poly.pdbx_seq_one_letter_code
_entity_poly.pdbx_strand_id
1 'polypeptide(L)'
;MKKFLKKHVLFPSYVGLAPYFWLLWLFPAVSVLLTLPTIMRNITLILLIIFVKVYRDCFLARDKGVVINIFCQLILAATLSFFARYPFLYIYTGFIIGTFSINMKNAKLVIVPYYVLSTISLYLAYPLPNIAVGDVPAAIINYLFIFGTIPASNSLSKSYRLGKQNNRLELIARHSERDRIAQQLHDNLGQSFSMLALKAELAEKLLEKDPALAKQQLKDIAAASRQNLDLVREIVADMKHSTILQTLDIQQSNG
;
A
#
# COMPACT_ATOMS: atom_id res chain seq x y z
N MET A 1 -8.40 14.69 -22.64
CA MET A 1 -7.40 13.60 -22.75
C MET A 1 -7.02 12.93 -21.42
N LYS A 2 -6.62 13.64 -20.35
CA LYS A 2 -6.17 13.00 -19.08
C LYS A 2 -7.17 12.00 -18.46
N LYS A 3 -8.47 12.31 -18.44
CA LYS A 3 -9.54 11.39 -17.96
C LYS A 3 -9.70 10.14 -18.83
N PHE A 4 -9.48 10.24 -20.15
CA PHE A 4 -9.58 9.10 -21.07
C PHE A 4 -8.42 8.13 -20.88
N LEU A 5 -7.19 8.65 -20.80
CA LEU A 5 -5.98 7.87 -20.52
C LEU A 5 -6.05 7.19 -19.15
N LYS A 6 -6.53 7.90 -18.12
CA LYS A 6 -6.69 7.34 -16.77
C LYS A 6 -7.79 6.27 -16.68
N LYS A 7 -8.78 6.30 -17.59
CA LYS A 7 -9.92 5.36 -17.61
C LYS A 7 -9.69 4.16 -18.55
N HIS A 8 -8.93 4.33 -19.63
CA HIS A 8 -8.80 3.31 -20.68
C HIS A 8 -7.36 2.86 -20.96
N VAL A 9 -6.32 3.53 -20.45
CA VAL A 9 -4.93 3.20 -20.81
C VAL A 9 -4.07 2.92 -19.57
N LEU A 10 -4.25 3.68 -18.49
CA LEU A 10 -3.42 3.58 -17.29
C LEU A 10 -3.99 2.60 -16.26
N PHE A 11 -3.11 1.81 -15.63
CA PHE A 11 -3.43 1.01 -14.46
C PHE A 11 -3.82 1.91 -13.26
N PRO A 12 -4.62 1.40 -12.32
CA PRO A 12 -5.05 2.18 -11.16
C PRO A 12 -3.85 2.66 -10.32
N SER A 13 -3.93 3.90 -9.83
CA SER A 13 -2.82 4.54 -9.11
C SER A 13 -2.43 3.86 -7.79
N TYR A 14 -3.26 2.94 -7.26
CA TYR A 14 -2.97 2.19 -6.04
C TYR A 14 -2.05 0.98 -6.28
N VAL A 15 -1.89 0.51 -7.52
CA VAL A 15 -1.04 -0.64 -7.87
C VAL A 15 0.41 -0.22 -8.18
N GLY A 16 0.64 1.10 -8.33
CA GLY A 16 1.96 1.66 -8.62
C GLY A 16 2.50 1.28 -10.01
N LEU A 17 3.82 1.14 -10.12
CA LEU A 17 4.53 0.84 -11.37
C LEU A 17 4.64 -0.66 -11.68
N ALA A 18 4.30 -1.54 -10.72
CA ALA A 18 4.54 -2.98 -10.84
C ALA A 18 3.85 -3.64 -12.06
N PRO A 19 2.58 -3.32 -12.41
CA PRO A 19 1.95 -3.90 -13.60
C PRO A 19 2.59 -3.44 -14.92
N TYR A 20 3.15 -2.22 -14.95
CA TYR A 20 3.83 -1.70 -16.13
C TYR A 20 5.17 -2.38 -16.37
N PHE A 21 5.90 -2.70 -15.29
CA PHE A 21 7.13 -3.49 -15.38
C PHE A 21 6.89 -4.84 -16.06
N TRP A 22 5.78 -5.51 -15.74
CA TRP A 22 5.42 -6.76 -16.38
C TRP A 22 5.08 -6.60 -17.87
N LEU A 23 4.45 -5.50 -18.29
CA LEU A 23 4.18 -5.28 -19.72
C LEU A 23 5.46 -5.20 -20.58
N LEU A 24 6.60 -4.82 -20.00
CA LEU A 24 7.89 -4.81 -20.70
C LEU A 24 8.28 -6.24 -21.15
N TRP A 25 7.91 -7.24 -20.36
CA TRP A 25 8.13 -8.67 -20.65
C TRP A 25 7.20 -9.22 -21.74
N LEU A 26 6.35 -8.40 -22.38
CA LEU A 26 5.66 -8.80 -23.62
C LEU A 26 6.57 -8.65 -24.84
N PHE A 27 7.67 -7.91 -24.75
CA PHE A 27 8.57 -7.71 -25.88
C PHE A 27 9.15 -9.03 -26.43
N PRO A 28 9.61 -9.99 -25.60
CA PRO A 28 10.02 -11.30 -26.09
C PRO A 28 8.84 -12.16 -26.63
N ALA A 29 7.61 -11.90 -26.19
CA ALA A 29 6.43 -12.57 -26.77
C ALA A 29 6.18 -12.10 -28.21
N VAL A 30 6.39 -10.80 -28.47
CA VAL A 30 6.26 -10.21 -29.81
C VAL A 30 7.36 -10.70 -30.75
N SER A 31 8.58 -10.97 -30.27
CA SER A 31 9.65 -11.52 -31.12
C SER A 31 9.36 -12.95 -31.59
N VAL A 32 8.77 -13.79 -30.72
CA VAL A 32 8.29 -15.14 -31.10
C VAL A 32 7.16 -15.07 -32.12
N LEU A 33 6.35 -14.01 -32.08
CA LEU A 33 5.29 -13.80 -33.07
C LEU A 33 5.81 -13.56 -34.49
N LEU A 34 7.02 -13.00 -34.65
CA LEU A 34 7.62 -12.72 -35.95
C LEU A 34 8.09 -13.98 -36.68
N THR A 35 8.29 -15.09 -35.96
CA THR A 35 8.72 -16.38 -36.55
C THR A 35 7.56 -17.23 -37.05
N LEU A 36 6.32 -16.84 -36.75
CA LEU A 36 5.11 -17.57 -37.13
C LEU A 36 4.64 -17.23 -38.56
N PRO A 37 3.97 -18.17 -39.25
CA PRO A 37 3.32 -17.91 -40.54
C PRO A 37 2.31 -16.76 -40.47
N THR A 38 2.13 -16.01 -41.56
CA THR A 38 1.32 -14.77 -41.63
C THR A 38 -0.07 -14.88 -41.00
N ILE A 39 -0.78 -15.97 -41.24
CA ILE A 39 -2.14 -16.21 -40.72
C ILE A 39 -2.11 -16.46 -39.21
N MET A 40 -1.23 -17.35 -38.74
CA MET A 40 -1.07 -17.63 -37.31
C MET A 40 -0.58 -16.40 -36.55
N ARG A 41 0.32 -15.61 -37.15
CA ARG A 41 0.80 -14.34 -36.59
C ARG A 41 -0.34 -13.37 -36.32
N ASN A 42 -1.24 -13.16 -37.28
CA ASN A 42 -2.37 -12.24 -37.12
C ASN A 42 -3.34 -12.69 -36.02
N ILE A 43 -3.62 -13.99 -35.94
CA ILE A 43 -4.48 -14.57 -34.89
C ILE A 43 -3.84 -14.39 -33.51
N THR A 44 -2.56 -14.71 -33.37
CA THR A 44 -1.81 -14.56 -32.11
C THR A 44 -1.71 -13.10 -31.69
N LEU A 45 -1.57 -12.14 -32.64
CA LEU A 45 -1.60 -10.70 -32.35
C LEU A 45 -2.93 -10.27 -31.73
N ILE A 46 -4.04 -10.68 -32.34
CA ILE A 46 -5.38 -10.36 -31.84
C ILE A 46 -5.57 -10.94 -30.43
N LEU A 47 -5.18 -12.20 -30.22
CA LEU A 47 -5.25 -12.84 -28.91
C LEU A 47 -4.35 -12.15 -27.87
N LEU A 48 -3.16 -11.68 -28.25
CA LEU A 48 -2.26 -10.93 -27.38
C LEU A 48 -2.86 -9.58 -26.96
N ILE A 49 -3.50 -8.85 -27.90
CA ILE A 49 -4.18 -7.59 -27.59
C ILE A 49 -5.34 -7.83 -26.61
N ILE A 50 -6.12 -8.90 -26.82
CA ILE A 50 -7.19 -9.30 -25.89
C ILE A 50 -6.60 -9.66 -24.53
N PHE A 51 -5.49 -10.40 -24.48
CA PHE A 51 -4.79 -10.78 -23.25
C PHE A 51 -4.34 -9.56 -22.44
N VAL A 52 -3.78 -8.53 -23.09
CA VAL A 52 -3.36 -7.29 -22.41
C VAL A 52 -4.58 -6.51 -21.91
N LYS A 53 -5.68 -6.49 -22.67
CA LYS A 53 -6.92 -5.86 -22.25
C LYS A 53 -7.51 -6.55 -21.01
N VAL A 54 -7.59 -7.87 -21.00
CA VAL A 54 -8.10 -8.66 -19.86
C VAL A 54 -7.15 -8.52 -18.65
N TYR A 55 -5.83 -8.52 -18.87
CA TYR A 55 -4.83 -8.23 -17.83
C TYR A 55 -5.10 -6.89 -17.13
N ARG A 56 -5.38 -5.83 -17.91
CA ARG A 56 -5.75 -4.52 -17.35
C ARG A 56 -7.09 -4.57 -16.63
N ASP A 57 -8.09 -5.20 -17.23
CA ASP A 57 -9.46 -5.27 -16.69
C ASP A 57 -9.52 -6.07 -15.38
N CYS A 58 -8.58 -7.00 -15.13
CA CYS A 58 -8.37 -7.63 -13.82
C CYS A 58 -8.10 -6.60 -12.71
N PHE A 59 -7.39 -5.51 -13.01
CA PHE A 59 -7.10 -4.46 -12.02
C PHE A 59 -8.25 -3.47 -11.82
N LEU A 60 -9.22 -3.43 -12.74
CA LEU A 60 -10.38 -2.54 -12.66
C LEU A 60 -11.60 -3.24 -12.03
N ALA A 61 -11.67 -4.57 -12.16
CA ALA A 61 -12.77 -5.36 -11.63
C ALA A 61 -12.79 -5.41 -10.09
N ARG A 62 -13.98 -5.54 -9.51
CA ARG A 62 -14.20 -5.76 -8.07
C ARG A 62 -14.72 -7.18 -7.82
N ASP A 63 -14.27 -7.77 -6.73
CA ASP A 63 -14.73 -9.05 -6.16
C ASP A 63 -14.92 -10.17 -7.20
N LYS A 64 -16.18 -10.49 -7.56
CA LYS A 64 -16.54 -11.59 -8.47
C LYS A 64 -16.00 -11.39 -9.90
N GLY A 65 -15.91 -10.15 -10.36
CA GLY A 65 -15.39 -9.85 -11.69
C GLY A 65 -13.90 -10.17 -11.83
N VAL A 66 -13.14 -10.10 -10.74
CA VAL A 66 -11.71 -10.43 -10.73
C VAL A 66 -11.51 -11.92 -11.00
N VAL A 67 -12.31 -12.79 -10.36
CA VAL A 67 -12.22 -14.24 -10.56
C VAL A 67 -12.54 -14.62 -12.01
N ILE A 68 -13.60 -14.04 -12.59
CA ILE A 68 -13.96 -14.26 -14.00
C ILE A 68 -12.82 -13.82 -14.92
N ASN A 69 -12.27 -12.62 -14.71
CA ASN A 69 -11.18 -12.12 -15.54
C ASN A 69 -9.90 -12.96 -15.39
N ILE A 70 -9.62 -13.52 -14.22
CA ILE A 70 -8.51 -14.47 -14.03
C ILE A 70 -8.74 -15.76 -14.85
N PHE A 71 -9.96 -16.31 -14.86
CA PHE A 71 -10.27 -17.46 -15.71
C PHE A 71 -10.13 -17.12 -17.20
N CYS A 72 -10.62 -15.96 -17.63
CA CYS A 72 -10.38 -15.49 -19.00
C CYS A 72 -8.89 -15.38 -19.31
N GLN A 73 -8.08 -14.86 -18.37
CA GLN A 73 -6.63 -14.76 -18.52
C GLN A 73 -5.95 -16.14 -18.60
N LEU A 74 -6.40 -17.11 -17.80
CA LEU A 74 -5.90 -18.49 -17.84
C LEU A 74 -6.21 -19.16 -19.18
N ILE A 75 -7.44 -19.02 -19.68
CA ILE A 75 -7.84 -19.59 -20.98
C ILE A 75 -7.05 -18.96 -22.12
N LEU A 76 -6.88 -17.63 -22.09
CA LEU A 76 -6.07 -16.92 -23.09
C LEU A 76 -4.59 -17.32 -23.01
N ALA A 77 -4.02 -17.45 -21.80
CA ALA A 77 -2.66 -17.91 -21.61
C ALA A 77 -2.46 -19.35 -22.12
N ALA A 78 -3.40 -20.26 -21.84
CA ALA A 78 -3.36 -21.64 -22.32
C ALA A 78 -3.44 -21.70 -23.85
N THR A 79 -4.36 -20.93 -24.44
CA THR A 79 -4.54 -20.85 -25.90
C THR A 79 -3.26 -20.32 -26.55
N LEU A 80 -2.75 -19.16 -26.09
CA LEU A 80 -1.53 -18.57 -26.62
C LEU A 80 -0.30 -19.48 -26.40
N SER A 81 -0.22 -20.18 -25.27
CA SER A 81 0.86 -21.12 -25.00
C SER A 81 0.83 -22.32 -25.94
N PHE A 82 -0.36 -22.81 -26.33
CA PHE A 82 -0.49 -23.90 -27.28
C PHE A 82 -0.14 -23.45 -28.70
N PHE A 83 -0.67 -22.31 -29.15
CA PHE A 83 -0.46 -21.81 -30.51
C PHE A 83 0.95 -21.26 -30.77
N ALA A 84 1.51 -20.50 -29.83
CA ALA A 84 2.79 -19.82 -29.98
C ALA A 84 3.94 -20.51 -29.22
N ARG A 85 3.66 -21.64 -28.55
CA ARG A 85 4.63 -22.40 -27.74
C ARG A 85 5.33 -21.54 -26.69
N TYR A 86 4.60 -20.57 -26.12
CA TYR A 86 5.13 -19.51 -25.25
C TYR A 86 4.47 -19.50 -23.85
N PRO A 87 4.93 -20.35 -22.91
CA PRO A 87 4.31 -20.50 -21.59
C PRO A 87 4.61 -19.33 -20.61
N PHE A 88 5.42 -18.35 -20.98
CA PHE A 88 5.75 -17.20 -20.10
C PHE A 88 4.56 -16.31 -19.75
N LEU A 89 3.45 -16.39 -20.50
CA LEU A 89 2.25 -15.59 -20.24
C LEU A 89 1.56 -15.95 -18.90
N TYR A 90 1.82 -17.13 -18.33
CA TYR A 90 1.29 -17.49 -17.01
C TYR A 90 1.81 -16.57 -15.89
N ILE A 91 2.99 -15.97 -16.06
CA ILE A 91 3.57 -15.06 -15.06
C ILE A 91 2.62 -13.88 -14.76
N TYR A 92 1.96 -13.33 -15.78
CA TYR A 92 0.99 -12.24 -15.62
C TYR A 92 -0.20 -12.66 -14.76
N THR A 93 -0.71 -13.87 -14.99
CA THR A 93 -1.82 -14.43 -14.22
C THR A 93 -1.41 -14.72 -12.79
N GLY A 94 -0.21 -15.29 -12.57
CA GLY A 94 0.36 -15.51 -11.24
C GLY A 94 0.53 -14.20 -10.46
N PHE A 95 0.94 -13.13 -11.13
CA PHE A 95 1.11 -11.81 -10.51
C PHE A 95 -0.23 -11.20 -10.07
N ILE A 96 -1.28 -11.35 -10.89
CA ILE A 96 -2.64 -10.94 -10.52
C ILE A 96 -3.09 -11.74 -9.29
N ILE A 97 -2.94 -13.07 -9.32
CA ILE A 97 -3.38 -13.96 -8.24
C ILE A 97 -2.73 -13.59 -6.89
N GLY A 98 -1.44 -13.28 -6.84
CA GLY A 98 -0.79 -12.88 -5.59
C GLY A 98 -0.87 -11.37 -5.26
N THR A 99 -1.26 -10.51 -6.20
CA THR A 99 -1.56 -9.10 -5.88
C THR A 99 -2.92 -8.96 -5.22
N PHE A 100 -3.91 -9.72 -5.69
CA PHE A 100 -5.25 -9.70 -5.13
C PHE A 100 -5.37 -10.71 -3.98
N SER A 101 -5.76 -10.21 -2.80
CA SER A 101 -6.07 -11.06 -1.65
C SER A 101 -7.41 -11.75 -1.90
N ILE A 102 -7.40 -12.81 -2.71
CA ILE A 102 -8.58 -13.63 -3.01
C ILE A 102 -9.00 -14.32 -1.70
N ASN A 103 -10.30 -14.27 -1.38
CA ASN A 103 -10.85 -14.98 -0.22
C ASN A 103 -10.38 -16.44 -0.21
N MET A 104 -10.00 -16.95 0.97
CA MET A 104 -9.43 -18.29 1.14
C MET A 104 -10.26 -19.41 0.49
N LYS A 105 -11.60 -19.24 0.44
CA LYS A 105 -12.54 -20.15 -0.22
C LYS A 105 -12.37 -20.18 -1.74
N ASN A 106 -12.15 -19.02 -2.37
CA ASN A 106 -11.98 -18.90 -3.83
C ASN A 106 -10.50 -19.00 -4.26
N ALA A 107 -9.57 -18.87 -3.32
CA ALA A 107 -8.14 -18.93 -3.60
C ALA A 107 -7.75 -20.29 -4.19
N LYS A 108 -8.20 -21.40 -3.60
CA LYS A 108 -7.95 -22.75 -4.13
C LYS A 108 -8.52 -22.94 -5.54
N LEU A 109 -9.71 -22.38 -5.79
CA LEU A 109 -10.41 -22.46 -7.07
C LEU A 109 -9.67 -21.77 -8.21
N VAL A 110 -8.79 -20.82 -7.91
CA VAL A 110 -7.98 -20.09 -8.92
C VAL A 110 -6.53 -20.61 -8.97
N ILE A 111 -5.94 -20.88 -7.81
CA ILE A 111 -4.53 -21.31 -7.69
C ILE A 111 -4.33 -22.71 -8.27
N VAL A 112 -5.26 -23.65 -8.03
CA VAL A 112 -5.12 -25.02 -8.52
C VAL A 112 -5.16 -25.07 -10.05
N PRO A 113 -6.16 -24.48 -10.75
CA PRO A 113 -6.15 -24.42 -12.22
C PRO A 113 -4.94 -23.69 -12.78
N TYR A 114 -4.47 -22.63 -12.12
CA TYR A 114 -3.25 -21.93 -12.53
C TYR A 114 -2.05 -22.88 -12.58
N TYR A 115 -1.74 -23.58 -11.48
CA TYR A 115 -0.60 -24.48 -11.45
C TYR A 115 -0.78 -25.64 -12.44
N VAL A 116 -1.95 -26.26 -12.49
CA VAL A 116 -2.23 -27.38 -13.40
C VAL A 116 -2.06 -26.96 -14.87
N LEU A 117 -2.70 -25.87 -15.31
CA LEU A 117 -2.62 -25.39 -16.69
C LEU A 117 -1.20 -24.94 -17.06
N SER A 118 -0.50 -24.29 -16.13
CA SER A 118 0.87 -23.83 -16.36
C SER A 118 1.85 -25.00 -16.51
N THR A 119 1.74 -26.05 -15.69
CA THR A 119 2.54 -27.27 -15.81
C THR A 119 2.25 -28.03 -17.09
N ILE A 120 0.96 -28.19 -17.47
CA ILE A 120 0.59 -28.84 -18.74
C ILE A 120 1.17 -28.05 -19.92
N SER A 121 1.04 -26.73 -19.89
CA SER A 121 1.54 -25.86 -20.96
C SER A 121 3.06 -25.90 -21.08
N LEU A 122 3.78 -25.96 -19.95
CA LEU A 122 5.24 -26.13 -19.92
C LEU A 122 5.66 -27.47 -20.52
N TYR A 123 4.97 -28.56 -20.17
CA TYR A 123 5.25 -29.89 -20.72
C TYR A 123 5.00 -29.95 -22.24
N LEU A 124 3.91 -29.35 -22.72
CA LEU A 124 3.61 -29.28 -24.16
C LEU A 124 4.61 -28.41 -24.92
N ALA A 125 5.10 -27.33 -24.31
CA ALA A 125 6.12 -26.48 -24.89
C ALA A 125 7.49 -27.18 -24.95
N TYR A 126 7.87 -27.88 -23.88
CA TYR A 126 9.17 -28.53 -23.70
C TYR A 126 9.01 -30.02 -23.33
N PRO A 127 8.60 -30.88 -24.28
CA PRO A 127 8.30 -32.28 -23.98
C PRO A 127 9.58 -33.07 -23.66
N LEU A 128 9.66 -33.61 -22.44
CA LEU A 128 10.66 -34.62 -22.07
C LEU A 128 10.26 -35.98 -22.68
N PRO A 129 11.18 -36.75 -23.31
CA PRO A 129 12.65 -36.60 -23.31
C PRO A 129 13.25 -35.81 -24.49
N ASN A 130 12.44 -35.36 -25.44
CA ASN A 130 12.91 -34.72 -26.69
C ASN A 130 13.26 -33.23 -26.55
N ILE A 131 13.63 -32.78 -25.36
CA ILE A 131 13.97 -31.39 -25.11
C ILE A 131 15.32 -31.07 -25.77
N ALA A 132 15.39 -30.03 -26.59
CA ALA A 132 16.65 -29.56 -27.11
C ALA A 132 17.50 -28.99 -25.96
N VAL A 133 18.81 -29.27 -25.96
CA VAL A 133 19.72 -28.79 -24.89
C VAL A 133 19.65 -27.26 -24.72
N GLY A 134 19.44 -26.53 -25.82
CA GLY A 134 19.26 -25.07 -25.81
C GLY A 134 17.97 -24.57 -25.15
N ASP A 135 16.94 -25.41 -25.05
CA ASP A 135 15.65 -25.04 -24.45
C ASP A 135 15.58 -25.32 -22.94
N VAL A 136 16.50 -26.13 -22.42
CA VAL A 136 16.56 -26.50 -20.99
C VAL A 136 16.63 -25.27 -20.08
N PRO A 137 17.48 -24.25 -20.33
CA PRO A 137 17.53 -23.05 -19.49
C PRO A 137 16.21 -22.28 -19.52
N ALA A 138 15.54 -22.17 -20.67
CA ALA A 138 14.27 -21.48 -20.80
C ALA A 138 13.16 -22.19 -20.01
N ALA A 139 13.12 -23.52 -20.03
CA ALA A 139 12.17 -24.32 -19.26
C ALA A 139 12.36 -24.15 -17.75
N ILE A 140 13.61 -24.15 -17.26
CA ILE A 140 13.93 -23.95 -15.84
C ILE A 140 13.53 -22.55 -15.38
N ILE A 141 13.90 -21.52 -16.17
CA ILE A 141 13.54 -20.12 -15.87
C ILE A 141 12.01 -20.00 -15.84
N ASN A 142 11.32 -20.51 -16.85
CA ASN A 142 9.86 -20.43 -16.94
C ASN A 142 9.19 -21.08 -15.71
N TYR A 143 9.66 -22.27 -15.31
CA TYR A 143 9.19 -22.95 -14.11
C TYR A 143 9.40 -22.11 -12.85
N LEU A 144 10.62 -21.58 -12.63
CA LEU A 144 10.95 -20.78 -11.46
C LEU A 144 10.07 -19.53 -11.35
N PHE A 145 9.81 -18.86 -12.48
CA PHE A 145 8.93 -17.70 -12.51
C PHE A 145 7.46 -18.08 -12.26
N ILE A 146 6.93 -19.13 -12.88
CA ILE A 146 5.55 -19.60 -12.66
C ILE A 146 5.30 -19.91 -11.18
N PHE A 147 6.22 -20.61 -10.53
CA PHE A 147 6.09 -20.98 -9.12
C PHE A 147 6.38 -19.82 -8.16
N GLY A 148 7.35 -18.96 -8.50
CA GLY A 148 7.77 -17.84 -7.66
C GLY A 148 6.85 -16.62 -7.71
N THR A 149 6.05 -16.43 -8.76
CA THR A 149 5.32 -15.16 -8.96
C THR A 149 4.19 -14.93 -7.95
N ILE A 150 3.43 -15.98 -7.60
CA ILE A 150 2.36 -15.87 -6.57
C ILE A 150 2.94 -15.48 -5.19
N PRO A 151 3.91 -16.21 -4.62
CA PRO A 151 4.48 -15.83 -3.33
C PRO A 151 5.21 -14.48 -3.38
N ALA A 152 5.92 -14.17 -4.47
CA ALA A 152 6.60 -12.88 -4.62
C ALA A 152 5.62 -11.70 -4.63
N SER A 153 4.54 -11.78 -5.41
CA SER A 153 3.52 -10.73 -5.48
C SER A 153 2.71 -10.60 -4.18
N ASN A 154 2.41 -11.72 -3.51
CA ASN A 154 1.81 -11.72 -2.17
C ASN A 154 2.70 -11.02 -1.14
N SER A 155 4.00 -11.32 -1.14
CA SER A 155 4.96 -10.69 -0.23
C SER A 155 5.07 -9.19 -0.49
N LEU A 156 5.21 -8.78 -1.75
CA LEU A 156 5.32 -7.37 -2.15
C LEU A 156 4.07 -6.58 -1.74
N SER A 157 2.87 -7.12 -2.02
CA SER A 157 1.61 -6.46 -1.67
C SER A 157 1.41 -6.38 -0.15
N LYS A 158 1.82 -7.40 0.59
CA LYS A 158 1.78 -7.42 2.06
C LYS A 158 2.71 -6.38 2.65
N SER A 159 3.97 -6.30 2.21
CA SER A 159 4.93 -5.31 2.70
C SER A 159 4.45 -3.88 2.44
N TYR A 160 3.90 -3.61 1.26
CA TYR A 160 3.32 -2.30 0.95
C TYR A 160 2.11 -1.95 1.84
N ARG A 161 1.22 -2.92 2.08
CA ARG A 161 0.07 -2.76 2.99
C ARG A 161 0.51 -2.48 4.42
N LEU A 162 1.52 -3.20 4.91
CA LEU A 162 2.08 -3.03 6.24
C LEU A 162 2.71 -1.65 6.40
N GLY A 163 3.53 -1.21 5.44
CA GLY A 163 4.12 0.14 5.46
C GLY A 163 3.04 1.23 5.50
N LYS A 164 1.99 1.11 4.68
CA LYS A 164 0.89 2.08 4.69
C LYS A 164 0.07 2.07 5.99
N GLN A 165 -0.12 0.90 6.60
CA GLN A 165 -0.79 0.80 7.90
C GLN A 165 0.07 1.41 9.01
N ASN A 166 1.38 1.18 8.98
CA ASN A 166 2.30 1.72 9.97
C ASN A 166 2.27 3.26 9.99
N ASN A 167 2.33 3.89 8.81
CA ASN A 167 2.24 5.35 8.70
C ASN A 167 0.90 5.90 9.23
N ARG A 168 -0.20 5.15 9.06
CA ARG A 168 -1.51 5.53 9.61
C ARG A 168 -1.56 5.40 11.13
N LEU A 169 -1.03 4.31 11.67
CA LEU A 169 -0.93 4.08 13.10
C LEU A 169 -0.09 5.16 13.77
N GLU A 170 1.03 5.52 13.15
CA GLU A 170 1.89 6.59 13.63
C GLU A 170 1.17 7.94 13.67
N LEU A 171 0.44 8.30 12.60
CA LEU A 171 -0.40 9.51 12.59
C LEU A 171 -1.47 9.50 13.69
N ILE A 172 -2.15 8.37 13.87
CA ILE A 172 -3.19 8.22 14.90
C ILE A 172 -2.58 8.33 16.30
N ALA A 173 -1.46 7.63 16.55
CA ALA A 173 -0.76 7.69 17.83
C ALA A 173 -0.32 9.12 18.16
N ARG A 174 0.19 9.87 17.16
CA ARG A 174 0.55 11.29 17.33
C ARG A 174 -0.65 12.16 17.69
N HIS A 175 -1.78 11.99 17.01
CA HIS A 175 -3.00 12.74 17.34
C HIS A 175 -3.51 12.41 18.73
N SER A 176 -3.55 11.12 19.08
CA SER A 176 -3.95 10.66 20.41
C SER A 176 -3.07 11.24 21.51
N GLU A 177 -1.75 11.35 21.29
CA GLU A 177 -0.85 11.92 22.28
C GLU A 177 -1.04 13.44 22.42
N ARG A 178 -1.27 14.15 21.31
CA ARG A 178 -1.61 15.58 21.36
C ARG A 178 -2.92 15.84 22.11
N ASP A 179 -3.94 15.01 21.90
CA ASP A 179 -5.22 15.12 22.60
C ASP A 179 -5.04 14.83 24.10
N ARG A 180 -4.24 13.83 24.45
CA ARG A 180 -3.87 13.52 25.84
C ARG A 180 -3.21 14.71 26.53
N ILE A 181 -2.22 15.34 25.88
CA ILE A 181 -1.53 16.51 26.42
C ILE A 181 -2.49 17.70 26.54
N ALA A 182 -3.35 17.94 25.55
CA ALA A 182 -4.34 19.02 25.59
C ALA A 182 -5.32 18.85 26.76
N GLN A 183 -5.77 17.61 27.02
CA GLN A 183 -6.63 17.31 28.16
C GLN A 183 -5.89 17.49 29.49
N GLN A 184 -4.64 17.01 29.60
CA GLN A 184 -3.82 17.24 30.80
C GLN A 184 -3.56 18.73 31.07
N LEU A 185 -3.32 19.51 30.01
CA LEU A 185 -3.22 20.97 30.10
C LEU A 185 -4.53 21.57 30.59
N HIS A 186 -5.67 21.19 30.00
CA HIS A 186 -6.98 21.72 30.39
C HIS A 186 -7.30 21.41 31.87
N ASP A 187 -7.02 20.20 32.34
CA ASP A 187 -7.29 19.80 33.72
C ASP A 187 -6.39 20.55 34.71
N ASN A 188 -5.08 20.62 34.44
CA ASN A 188 -4.13 21.33 35.30
C ASN A 188 -4.39 22.85 35.30
N LEU A 189 -4.68 23.43 34.15
CA LEU A 189 -5.03 24.85 34.04
C LEU A 189 -6.37 25.16 34.70
N GLY A 190 -7.36 24.31 34.52
CA GLY A 190 -8.67 24.45 35.16
C GLY A 190 -8.56 24.47 36.68
N GLN A 191 -7.78 23.55 37.26
CA GLN A 191 -7.49 23.53 38.70
C GLN A 191 -6.76 24.79 39.16
N SER A 192 -5.69 25.18 38.45
CA SER A 192 -4.90 26.36 38.77
C SER A 192 -5.73 27.65 38.70
N PHE A 193 -6.55 27.85 37.67
CA PHE A 193 -7.41 29.02 37.56
C PHE A 193 -8.51 29.05 38.60
N SER A 194 -9.08 27.90 38.95
CA SER A 194 -10.06 27.80 40.05
C SER A 194 -9.45 28.23 41.39
N MET A 195 -8.21 27.80 41.67
CA MET A 195 -7.48 28.22 42.88
C MET A 195 -7.16 29.72 42.88
N LEU A 196 -6.74 30.28 41.73
CA LEU A 196 -6.48 31.70 41.58
C LEU A 196 -7.75 32.54 41.82
N ALA A 197 -8.89 32.12 41.27
CA ALA A 197 -10.18 32.77 41.50
C ALA A 197 -10.55 32.78 42.99
N LEU A 198 -10.43 31.63 43.68
CA LEU A 198 -10.71 31.53 45.11
C LEU A 198 -9.80 32.42 45.96
N LYS A 199 -8.50 32.50 45.61
CA LYS A 199 -7.54 33.40 46.27
C LYS A 199 -7.86 34.87 46.00
N ALA A 200 -8.33 35.21 44.80
CA ALA A 200 -8.72 36.58 44.45
C ALA A 200 -9.94 37.03 45.26
N GLU A 201 -10.97 36.18 45.38
CA GLU A 201 -12.13 36.44 46.24
C GLU A 201 -11.73 36.62 47.71
N LEU A 202 -10.78 35.83 48.19
CA LEU A 202 -10.25 35.99 49.56
C LEU A 202 -9.51 37.33 49.71
N ALA A 203 -8.68 37.70 48.74
CA ALA A 203 -7.96 38.97 48.75
C ALA A 203 -8.94 40.16 48.76
N GLU A 204 -10.02 40.11 47.99
CA GLU A 204 -11.07 41.12 47.98
C GLU A 204 -11.72 41.30 49.35
N LYS A 205 -12.10 40.20 50.02
CA LYS A 205 -12.67 40.24 51.38
C LYS A 205 -11.69 40.75 52.44
N LEU A 206 -10.38 40.61 52.22
CA LEU A 206 -9.34 41.07 53.14
C LEU A 206 -8.99 42.55 52.98
N LEU A 207 -9.38 43.22 51.89
CA LEU A 207 -9.04 44.63 51.67
C LEU A 207 -9.52 45.55 52.79
N GLU A 208 -10.69 45.27 53.37
CA GLU A 208 -11.27 46.06 54.47
C GLU A 208 -10.84 45.55 55.86
N LYS A 209 -10.55 44.24 56.00
CA LYS A 209 -10.25 43.61 57.29
C LYS A 209 -8.76 43.56 57.63
N ASP A 210 -7.92 43.19 56.67
CA ASP A 210 -6.47 43.07 56.81
C ASP A 210 -5.77 43.39 55.46
N PRO A 211 -5.49 44.68 55.20
CA PRO A 211 -4.87 45.12 53.96
C PRO A 211 -3.47 44.52 53.73
N ALA A 212 -2.74 44.18 54.80
CA ALA A 212 -1.42 43.59 54.69
C ALA A 212 -1.50 42.16 54.16
N LEU A 213 -2.43 41.37 54.69
CA LEU A 213 -2.69 40.00 54.22
C LEU A 213 -3.28 39.98 52.80
N ALA A 214 -4.15 40.95 52.45
CA ALA A 214 -4.65 41.11 51.09
C ALA A 214 -3.52 41.36 50.08
N LYS A 215 -2.57 42.23 50.42
CA LYS A 215 -1.39 42.51 49.58
C LYS A 215 -0.51 41.28 49.40
N GLN A 216 -0.40 40.43 50.43
CA GLN A 216 0.33 39.17 50.33
C GLN A 216 -0.37 38.18 49.38
N GLN A 217 -1.69 38.03 49.48
CA GLN A 217 -2.42 37.15 48.56
C GLN A 217 -2.35 37.60 47.11
N LEU A 218 -2.39 38.90 46.83
CA LEU A 218 -2.20 39.43 45.49
C LEU A 218 -0.80 39.10 44.92
N LYS A 219 0.25 39.11 45.76
CA LYS A 219 1.59 38.67 45.35
C LYS A 219 1.62 37.17 45.05
N ASP A 220 0.98 36.36 45.86
CA ASP A 220 0.92 34.90 45.67
C ASP A 220 0.15 34.54 44.39
N ILE A 221 -0.95 35.24 44.09
CA ILE A 221 -1.69 35.10 42.83
C ILE A 221 -0.80 35.47 41.63
N ALA A 222 -0.06 36.58 41.71
CA ALA A 222 0.85 36.99 40.63
C ALA A 222 1.99 35.97 40.41
N ALA A 223 2.55 35.41 41.48
CA ALA A 223 3.57 34.38 41.40
C ALA A 223 3.04 33.08 40.80
N ALA A 224 1.90 32.58 41.29
CA ALA A 224 1.26 31.37 40.79
C ALA A 224 0.82 31.50 39.33
N SER A 225 0.32 32.68 38.92
CA SER A 225 -0.04 32.94 37.51
C SER A 225 1.18 32.88 36.59
N ARG A 226 2.33 33.44 37.01
CA ARG A 226 3.59 33.35 36.24
C ARG A 226 4.07 31.90 36.12
N GLN A 227 4.07 31.16 37.22
CA GLN A 227 4.47 29.75 37.22
C GLN A 227 3.60 28.89 36.29
N ASN A 228 2.28 29.10 36.29
CA ASN A 228 1.38 28.40 35.38
C ASN A 228 1.63 28.76 33.90
N LEU A 229 1.92 30.03 33.60
CA LEU A 229 2.29 30.45 32.25
C LEU A 229 3.61 29.81 31.77
N ASP A 230 4.60 29.68 32.65
CA ASP A 230 5.88 29.04 32.33
C ASP A 230 5.69 27.53 32.05
N LEU A 231 4.86 26.84 32.84
CA LEU A 231 4.51 25.44 32.61
C LEU A 231 3.84 25.23 31.23
N VAL A 232 2.90 26.11 30.86
CA VAL A 232 2.27 26.05 29.52
C VAL A 232 3.29 26.26 28.42
N ARG A 233 4.20 27.23 28.59
CA ARG A 233 5.26 27.51 27.61
C ARG A 233 6.19 26.32 27.42
N GLU A 234 6.58 25.66 28.51
CA GLU A 234 7.43 24.46 28.48
C GLU A 234 6.75 23.31 27.70
N ILE A 235 5.49 23.01 28.03
CA ILE A 235 4.73 21.94 27.36
C ILE A 235 4.53 22.24 25.87
N VAL A 236 4.19 23.49 25.52
CA VAL A 236 4.05 23.91 24.11
C VAL A 236 5.39 23.86 23.36
N ALA A 237 6.49 24.22 24.01
CA ALA A 237 7.83 24.14 23.42
C ALA A 237 8.23 22.69 23.13
N ASP A 238 7.97 21.76 24.06
CA ASP A 238 8.24 20.33 23.89
C ASP A 238 7.41 19.70 22.76
N MET A 239 6.13 20.06 22.66
CA MET A 239 5.26 19.68 21.53
C MET A 239 5.78 20.19 20.17
N LYS A 240 6.38 21.39 20.15
CA LYS A 240 6.96 21.96 18.93
C LYS A 240 8.27 21.28 18.56
N HIS A 241 9.11 20.99 19.54
CA HIS A 241 10.40 20.32 19.35
C HIS A 241 10.24 18.88 18.83
N SER A 242 9.32 18.11 19.45
CA SER A 242 8.96 16.76 18.97
C SER A 242 8.41 16.77 17.53
N THR A 243 7.67 17.82 17.15
CA THR A 243 7.19 17.98 15.77
C THR A 243 8.34 18.25 14.79
N ILE A 244 9.35 19.04 15.16
CA ILE A 244 10.50 19.38 14.31
C ILE A 244 11.42 18.18 14.09
N LEU A 245 11.83 17.49 15.15
CA LEU A 245 12.67 16.28 15.05
C LEU A 245 12.05 15.24 14.10
N GLN A 246 10.73 15.05 14.20
CA GLN A 246 10.03 14.12 13.32
C GLN A 246 9.95 14.56 11.86
N THR A 247 9.85 15.87 11.58
CA THR A 247 9.90 16.33 10.17
C THR A 247 11.26 16.07 9.53
N LEU A 248 12.33 16.08 10.33
CA LEU A 248 13.69 15.76 9.87
C LEU A 248 13.83 14.25 9.60
N ASP A 249 13.29 13.39 10.48
CA ASP A 249 13.28 11.92 10.27
C ASP A 249 12.48 11.53 9.02
N ILE A 250 11.32 12.16 8.78
CA ILE A 250 10.50 11.93 7.58
C ILE A 250 11.21 12.40 6.30
N GLN A 251 12.01 13.47 6.37
CA GLN A 251 12.83 13.92 5.24
C GLN A 251 14.00 12.97 4.95
N GLN A 252 14.61 12.39 5.99
CA GLN A 252 15.70 11.41 5.84
C GLN A 252 15.19 10.03 5.37
N SER A 253 13.97 9.63 5.71
CA SER A 253 13.37 8.37 5.26
C SER A 253 12.86 8.38 3.81
N ASN A 254 12.65 9.56 3.21
CA ASN A 254 12.11 9.71 1.86
C ASN A 254 13.16 10.15 0.81
N GLY A 255 14.43 10.30 1.21
CA GLY A 255 15.58 10.50 0.32
C GLY A 255 16.35 9.20 0.12
#